data_AF-A0A6I2GH95-F1
#
_entry.id   AF-A0A6I2GH95-F1
#
_cell.length_a   1.000
_cell.length_b   1.000
_cell.length_c   1.000
_cell.angle_alpha   90.00
_cell.angle_beta   90.00
_cell.angle_gamma   90.00
#
_symmetry.space_group_name_H-M   'P 1'
#
loop_
_entity.id
_entity.type
_entity.pdbx_description
1 polymer ?
#
loop_
_entity_poly.entity_id
_entity_poly.type
_entity_poly.pdbx_seq_one_letter_code
_entity_poly.pdbx_strand_id
1 'polypeptide(L)'
;MDIWILVIALLVIAIILFVISMYSKDSNNVEEQLSEFSVQQSQELYSIKSRISELERTQRQVVANNNVDYSSEAEELSTAIEEEILPESISDMTREDVIRLYSQGYTMHEIAHEVKVSPQVVQHVIDDYIENR
;
A
#
# COMPACT_ATOMS: atom_id res chain seq x y z
N MET A 1 -58.05 -1.12 -21.05
CA MET A 1 -56.78 -1.59 -21.64
C MET A 1 -55.67 -1.59 -20.58
N ASP A 2 -55.80 -0.77 -19.55
CA ASP A 2 -54.82 -0.58 -18.47
C ASP A 2 -54.76 -1.74 -17.47
N ILE A 3 -55.84 -2.52 -17.28
CA ILE A 3 -55.78 -3.71 -16.40
C ILE A 3 -54.86 -4.80 -17.00
N TRP A 4 -54.90 -4.98 -18.32
CA TRP A 4 -54.08 -5.99 -19.00
C TRP A 4 -52.60 -5.64 -18.98
N ILE A 5 -52.24 -4.34 -19.05
CA ILE A 5 -50.84 -3.91 -18.96
C ILE A 5 -50.26 -4.17 -17.57
N LEU A 6 -51.07 -4.03 -16.50
CA LEU A 6 -50.67 -4.29 -15.12
C LEU A 6 -50.41 -5.78 -14.91
N VAL A 7 -51.27 -6.65 -15.45
CA VAL A 7 -51.11 -8.11 -15.39
C VAL A 7 -49.82 -8.55 -16.09
N ILE A 8 -49.52 -8.00 -17.27
CA ILE A 8 -48.30 -8.31 -18.02
C ILE A 8 -47.05 -7.79 -17.28
N ALA A 9 -47.08 -6.57 -16.75
CA ALA A 9 -45.96 -6.02 -15.98
C ALA A 9 -45.65 -6.86 -14.73
N LEU A 10 -46.68 -7.32 -14.01
CA LEU A 10 -46.53 -8.18 -12.85
C LEU A 10 -45.97 -9.56 -13.22
N LEU A 11 -46.36 -10.11 -14.37
CA LEU A 11 -45.83 -11.36 -14.90
C LEU A 11 -44.34 -11.25 -15.24
N VAL A 12 -43.92 -10.14 -15.85
CA VAL A 12 -42.49 -9.90 -16.16
C VAL A 12 -41.66 -9.81 -14.88
N ILE A 13 -42.15 -9.10 -13.85
CA ILE A 13 -41.49 -9.01 -12.54
C ILE A 13 -41.35 -10.39 -11.89
N ALA A 14 -42.39 -11.23 -11.97
CA ALA A 14 -42.34 -12.59 -11.44
C ALA A 14 -41.28 -13.46 -12.15
N ILE A 15 -41.16 -13.33 -13.48
CA ILE A 15 -40.12 -14.03 -14.25
C ILE A 15 -38.72 -13.56 -13.84
N ILE A 16 -38.51 -12.25 -13.69
CA ILE A 16 -37.22 -11.69 -13.27
C ILE A 16 -36.85 -12.20 -11.88
N LEU A 17 -37.79 -12.15 -10.92
CA LEU A 17 -37.58 -12.68 -9.57
C LEU A 17 -37.31 -14.19 -9.57
N PHE A 18 -37.96 -14.95 -10.45
CA PHE A 18 -37.73 -16.38 -10.58
C PHE A 18 -36.30 -16.70 -11.05
N VAL A 19 -35.78 -15.94 -12.03
CA VAL A 19 -34.40 -16.10 -12.50
C VAL A 19 -33.39 -15.74 -11.40
N ILE A 20 -33.62 -14.65 -10.67
CA ILE A 20 -32.78 -14.25 -9.51
C ILE A 20 -32.86 -15.32 -8.41
N SER A 21 -34.04 -15.84 -8.12
CA SER A 21 -34.26 -16.89 -7.12
C SER A 21 -33.57 -18.19 -7.50
N MET A 22 -33.45 -18.50 -8.79
CA MET A 22 -32.70 -19.66 -9.25
C MET A 22 -31.21 -19.50 -8.93
N TYR A 23 -30.66 -18.29 -9.11
CA TYR A 23 -29.27 -17.97 -8.78
C TYR A 23 -29.01 -17.91 -7.28
N SER A 24 -29.96 -17.45 -6.45
CA SER A 24 -29.81 -17.41 -5.00
C SER A 24 -29.68 -18.79 -4.33
N LYS A 25 -30.01 -19.88 -5.04
CA LYS A 25 -29.87 -21.24 -4.49
C LYS A 25 -28.41 -21.74 -4.46
N ASP A 26 -27.48 -21.04 -5.10
CA ASP A 26 -26.06 -21.40 -5.18
C ASP A 26 -25.17 -20.69 -4.13
N SER A 27 -25.77 -20.04 -3.13
CA SER A 27 -25.06 -19.31 -2.07
C SER A 27 -24.21 -20.20 -1.16
N ASN A 28 -24.48 -21.50 -1.13
CA ASN A 28 -23.74 -22.45 -0.28
C ASN A 28 -22.29 -22.63 -0.77
N ASN A 29 -22.04 -22.53 -2.08
CA ASN A 29 -20.68 -22.60 -2.64
C ASN A 29 -19.86 -21.34 -2.37
N VAL A 30 -20.52 -20.18 -2.22
CA VAL A 30 -19.84 -18.91 -1.95
C VAL A 30 -19.32 -18.86 -0.51
N GLU A 31 -20.08 -19.39 0.44
CA GLU A 31 -19.68 -19.45 1.85
C GLU A 31 -18.50 -20.43 2.07
N GLU A 32 -18.51 -21.56 1.36
CA GLU A 32 -17.40 -22.52 1.39
C GLU A 32 -16.11 -21.92 0.80
N GLN A 33 -16.20 -21.26 -0.36
CA GLN A 33 -15.06 -20.56 -0.99
C GLN A 33 -14.51 -19.42 -0.12
N LEU A 34 -15.39 -18.68 0.57
CA LEU A 34 -14.98 -17.62 1.48
C LEU A 34 -14.28 -18.18 2.72
N SER A 35 -14.73 -19.34 3.21
CA SER A 35 -14.11 -20.02 4.34
C SER A 35 -12.72 -20.55 4.00
N GLU A 36 -12.55 -21.16 2.82
CA GLU A 36 -11.26 -21.67 2.35
C GLU A 36 -10.26 -20.52 2.13
N PHE A 37 -10.71 -19.42 1.51
CA PHE A 37 -9.89 -18.22 1.32
C PHE A 37 -9.47 -17.59 2.66
N SER A 38 -10.37 -17.51 3.64
CA SER A 38 -10.08 -17.02 4.99
C SER A 38 -9.06 -17.90 5.73
N VAL A 39 -9.22 -19.22 5.64
CA VAL A 39 -8.30 -20.20 6.23
C VAL A 39 -6.92 -20.08 5.59
N GLN A 40 -6.83 -19.93 4.27
CA GLN A 40 -5.58 -19.73 3.56
C GLN A 40 -4.88 -18.43 3.98
N GLN A 41 -5.61 -17.31 4.02
CA GLN A 41 -5.05 -16.01 4.44
C GLN A 41 -4.51 -16.04 5.87
N SER A 42 -5.20 -16.73 6.78
CA SER A 42 -4.73 -16.92 8.16
C SER A 42 -3.39 -17.65 8.18
N GLN A 43 -3.26 -18.76 7.44
CA GLN A 43 -2.00 -19.51 7.34
C GLN A 43 -0.87 -18.66 6.78
N GLU A 44 -1.14 -17.84 5.76
CA GLU A 44 -0.17 -16.90 5.18
C GLU A 44 0.27 -15.85 6.21
N LEU A 45 -0.67 -15.26 6.96
CA LEU A 45 -0.35 -14.32 8.05
C LEU A 45 0.50 -14.94 9.15
N TYR A 46 0.24 -16.20 9.54
CA TYR A 46 1.09 -16.92 10.48
C TYR A 46 2.50 -17.13 9.93
N SER A 47 2.63 -17.45 8.64
CA SER A 47 3.94 -17.63 7.98
C SER A 47 4.74 -16.33 7.86
N ILE A 48 4.08 -15.19 7.69
CA ILE A 48 4.72 -13.87 7.67
C ILE A 48 5.16 -13.50 9.09
N LYS A 49 4.32 -13.77 10.10
CA LYS A 49 4.64 -13.55 11.52
C LYS A 49 5.82 -14.41 11.99
N SER A 50 5.99 -15.63 11.50
CA SER A 50 7.16 -16.44 11.85
C SER A 50 8.43 -15.87 11.20
N ARG A 51 8.37 -15.53 9.90
CA ARG A 51 9.49 -14.92 9.17
C ARG A 51 9.95 -13.61 9.81
N ILE A 52 9.03 -12.69 10.16
CA ILE A 52 9.39 -11.43 10.82
C ILE A 52 10.01 -11.68 12.21
N SER A 53 9.50 -12.67 12.97
CA SER A 53 10.04 -13.02 14.28
C SER A 53 11.46 -13.60 14.19
N GLU A 54 11.76 -14.37 13.15
CA GLU A 54 13.11 -14.85 12.88
C GLU A 54 14.04 -13.71 12.47
N LEU A 55 13.60 -12.81 11.59
CA LEU A 55 14.32 -11.61 11.20
C LEU A 55 14.64 -10.72 12.41
N GLU A 56 13.67 -10.47 13.29
CA GLU A 56 13.88 -9.71 14.54
C GLU A 56 14.92 -10.36 15.46
N ARG A 57 14.95 -11.69 15.54
CA ARG A 57 15.97 -12.41 16.33
C ARG A 57 17.35 -12.25 15.73
N THR A 58 17.48 -12.37 14.40
CA THR A 58 18.76 -12.16 13.72
C THR A 58 19.24 -10.72 13.84
N GLN A 59 18.35 -9.73 13.71
CA GLN A 59 18.69 -8.32 13.90
C GLN A 59 19.14 -8.07 15.35
N ARG A 60 18.41 -8.56 16.36
CA ARG A 60 18.83 -8.45 17.77
C ARG A 60 20.17 -9.12 18.02
N GLN A 61 20.44 -10.27 17.40
CA GLN A 61 21.73 -10.96 17.53
C GLN A 61 22.87 -10.19 16.87
N VAL A 62 22.64 -9.56 15.71
CA VAL A 62 23.62 -8.69 15.04
C VAL A 62 23.88 -7.43 15.87
N VAL A 63 22.84 -6.84 16.48
CA VAL A 63 22.98 -5.68 17.37
C VAL A 63 23.69 -6.02 18.68
N ALA A 64 23.43 -7.19 19.27
CA ALA A 64 24.10 -7.65 20.50
C ALA A 64 25.58 -8.02 20.28
N ASN A 65 25.96 -8.43 19.07
CA ASN A 65 27.37 -8.73 18.74
C ASN A 65 28.19 -7.49 18.34
N ASN A 66 27.53 -6.38 18.00
CA ASN A 66 28.19 -5.11 17.65
C ASN A 66 28.29 -4.21 18.89
N ASN A 67 29.15 -4.61 19.84
CA ASN A 67 29.78 -3.63 20.75
C ASN A 67 30.74 -2.78 19.90
N VAL A 68 30.19 -1.78 19.20
CA VAL A 68 30.98 -0.69 18.64
C VAL A 68 30.97 0.42 19.67
N ASP A 69 32.11 0.54 20.34
CA ASP A 69 32.47 1.61 21.25
C ASP A 69 32.46 2.95 20.50
N TYR A 70 31.42 3.75 20.75
CA TYR A 70 31.35 5.16 20.39
C TYR A 70 30.98 5.94 21.66
N SER A 71 31.96 6.20 22.51
CA SER A 71 31.83 7.19 23.56
C SER A 71 33.16 7.91 23.77
N SER A 72 33.29 9.09 23.16
CA SER A 72 34.22 10.22 23.40
C SER A 72 34.13 11.08 22.14
N GLU A 73 33.62 12.31 22.09
CA GLU A 73 33.69 13.41 23.04
C GLU A 73 32.35 14.13 23.21
N ALA A 74 32.23 14.73 24.38
CA ALA A 74 31.02 15.27 24.97
C ALA A 74 30.69 16.68 24.49
N GLU A 75 29.40 16.99 24.65
CA GLU A 75 28.86 18.31 24.97
C GLU A 75 28.90 19.37 23.87
N GLU A 76 27.79 19.48 23.13
CA GLU A 76 26.96 20.69 23.25
C GLU A 76 25.50 20.42 22.81
N LEU A 77 24.58 20.91 23.65
CA LEU A 77 23.20 21.30 23.32
C LEU A 77 22.15 20.22 22.99
N SER A 78 21.39 19.90 24.04
CA SER A 78 19.92 19.94 24.08
C SER A 78 19.17 20.34 22.79
N THR A 79 18.20 19.49 22.43
CA THR A 79 16.95 19.78 21.68
C THR A 79 17.03 20.23 20.21
N ALA A 80 16.31 19.46 19.38
CA ALA A 80 15.83 19.76 18.03
C ALA A 80 16.85 19.65 16.89
N ILE A 81 16.29 19.40 15.69
CA ILE A 81 16.87 19.56 14.34
C ILE A 81 17.51 18.25 13.81
N GLU A 82 16.77 17.46 13.03
CA GLU A 82 16.74 17.53 11.55
C GLU A 82 17.93 16.76 10.96
N GLU A 83 17.78 15.44 10.78
CA GLU A 83 18.74 14.64 9.98
C GLU A 83 18.20 14.48 8.56
N GLU A 84 18.29 15.60 7.86
CA GLU A 84 18.76 15.77 6.48
C GLU A 84 19.20 14.48 5.77
N ILE A 85 18.28 13.88 4.98
CA ILE A 85 18.67 12.95 3.92
C ILE A 85 19.26 13.81 2.80
N LEU A 86 20.59 13.87 2.77
CA LEU A 86 21.37 14.53 1.72
C LEU A 86 20.94 14.07 0.31
N PRO A 87 20.84 14.98 -0.68
CA PRO A 87 20.31 14.71 -2.02
C PRO A 87 21.20 13.83 -2.92
N GLU A 88 22.27 13.22 -2.41
CA GLU A 88 23.37 12.66 -3.23
C GLU A 88 23.23 11.16 -3.57
N SER A 89 22.14 10.48 -3.16
CA SER A 89 21.97 9.03 -3.40
C SER A 89 20.64 8.61 -4.03
N ILE A 90 19.90 9.55 -4.62
CA ILE A 90 18.78 9.19 -5.51
C ILE A 90 19.34 8.62 -6.80
N SER A 91 19.06 7.35 -7.06
CA SER A 91 19.37 6.67 -8.33
C SER A 91 18.83 7.49 -9.51
N ASP A 92 19.59 7.58 -10.61
CA ASP A 92 19.17 8.28 -11.83
C ASP A 92 17.82 7.75 -12.34
N MET A 93 17.54 6.47 -12.11
CA MET A 93 16.25 5.84 -12.43
C MET A 93 15.10 6.42 -11.60
N THR A 94 15.31 6.64 -10.30
CA THR A 94 14.30 7.26 -9.42
C THR A 94 14.08 8.74 -9.73
N ARG A 95 15.11 9.46 -10.20
CA ARG A 95 14.96 10.85 -10.65
C ARG A 95 14.02 10.94 -11.86
N GLU A 96 14.23 10.09 -12.86
CA GLU A 96 13.38 10.05 -14.07
C GLU A 96 11.93 9.68 -13.72
N ASP A 97 11.74 8.74 -12.79
CA ASP A 97 10.42 8.34 -12.31
C ASP A 97 9.69 9.49 -11.60
N VAL A 98 10.39 10.25 -10.75
CA VAL A 98 9.83 11.44 -10.08
C VAL A 98 9.39 12.49 -11.10
N ILE A 99 10.23 12.80 -12.08
CA ILE A 99 9.94 13.80 -13.12
C ILE A 99 8.74 13.36 -13.98
N ARG A 100 8.70 12.09 -14.36
CA ARG A 100 7.60 11.51 -15.15
C ARG A 100 6.27 11.60 -14.42
N LEU A 101 6.22 11.21 -13.15
CA LEU A 101 5.00 11.26 -12.35
C LEU A 101 4.55 12.70 -12.09
N TYR A 102 5.49 13.62 -11.84
CA TYR A 102 5.18 15.04 -11.72
C TYR A 102 4.56 15.59 -13.01
N SER A 103 5.13 15.23 -14.17
CA SER A 103 4.62 15.64 -15.50
C SER A 103 3.21 15.13 -15.81
N GLN A 104 2.81 14.01 -15.17
CA GLN A 104 1.47 13.42 -15.29
C GLN A 104 0.45 14.08 -14.34
N GLY A 105 0.88 14.97 -13.45
CA GLY A 105 0.02 15.71 -12.53
C GLY A 105 -0.18 15.06 -11.16
N TYR A 106 0.65 14.09 -10.78
CA TYR A 106 0.62 13.51 -9.43
C TYR A 106 1.14 14.50 -8.38
N THR A 107 0.64 14.39 -7.15
CA THR A 107 1.07 15.25 -6.03
C THR A 107 2.39 14.77 -5.42
N MET A 108 3.14 15.68 -4.80
CA MET A 108 4.45 15.38 -4.18
C MET A 108 4.41 14.19 -3.21
N HIS A 109 3.30 14.07 -2.47
CA HIS A 109 3.11 13.00 -1.49
C HIS A 109 2.83 11.64 -2.16
N GLU A 110 2.11 11.63 -3.28
CA GLU A 110 1.83 10.41 -4.05
C GLU A 110 3.10 9.91 -4.74
N ILE A 111 3.91 10.83 -5.29
CA ILE A 111 5.20 10.51 -5.92
C ILE A 111 6.19 9.94 -4.89
N ALA A 112 6.25 10.57 -3.71
CA ALA A 112 7.07 10.09 -2.59
C ALA A 112 6.69 8.68 -2.16
N HIS A 113 5.39 8.36 -2.16
CA HIS A 113 4.88 7.04 -1.83
C HIS A 113 5.22 6.00 -2.91
N GLU A 114 5.04 6.35 -4.19
CA GLU A 114 5.27 5.46 -5.34
C GLU A 114 6.76 5.13 -5.50
N VAL A 115 7.62 6.14 -5.37
CA VAL A 115 9.08 6.02 -5.57
C VAL A 115 9.80 5.67 -4.24
N LYS A 116 9.07 5.60 -3.12
CA LYS A 116 9.57 5.29 -1.76
C LYS A 116 10.70 6.21 -1.30
N VAL A 117 10.62 7.47 -1.68
CA VAL A 117 11.57 8.54 -1.30
C VAL A 117 10.86 9.55 -0.40
N SER A 118 11.60 10.33 0.39
CA SER A 118 10.98 11.35 1.24
C SER A 118 10.34 12.46 0.39
N PRO A 119 9.22 13.06 0.84
CA PRO A 119 8.59 14.19 0.14
C PRO A 119 9.53 15.38 -0.11
N GLN A 120 10.49 15.59 0.78
CA GLN A 120 11.52 16.63 0.69
C GLN A 120 12.50 16.37 -0.46
N VAL A 121 12.89 15.11 -0.67
CA VAL A 121 13.75 14.71 -1.80
C VAL A 121 12.99 14.85 -3.12
N VAL A 122 11.70 14.49 -3.14
CA VAL A 122 10.83 14.71 -4.32
C VAL A 122 10.74 16.20 -4.66
N GLN A 123 10.57 17.05 -3.65
CA GLN A 123 10.53 18.50 -3.82
C GLN A 123 11.85 19.01 -4.42
N HIS A 124 12.99 18.64 -3.87
CA HIS A 124 14.29 19.03 -4.41
C HIS A 124 14.51 18.58 -5.86
N VAL A 125 14.11 17.37 -6.21
CA VAL A 125 14.24 16.85 -7.58
C VAL A 125 13.37 17.64 -8.57
N ILE A 126 12.17 18.02 -8.15
CA ILE A 126 11.24 18.78 -8.98
C ILE A 126 11.68 20.24 -9.10
N ASP A 127 12.15 20.85 -8.02
CA ASP A 127 12.68 22.21 -8.02
C ASP A 127 13.90 22.31 -8.97
N ASP A 128 14.83 21.36 -8.88
CA ASP A 128 15.99 21.23 -9.80
C ASP A 128 15.56 21.02 -11.27
N TYR A 129 14.48 20.24 -11.50
CA TYR A 129 13.92 20.04 -12.84
C TYR A 129 13.25 21.30 -13.41
N ILE A 130 12.59 22.11 -12.58
CA ILE A 130 11.93 23.35 -12.99
C ILE A 130 12.97 24.45 -13.25
N GLU A 131 14.03 24.53 -12.44
CA GLU A 131 15.08 25.54 -12.57
C GLU A 131 15.98 25.30 -13.79
N ASN A 132 16.27 24.04 -14.12
CA ASN A 132 17.10 23.67 -15.28
C ASN A 132 16.32 23.54 -16.61
N ARG A 133 15.08 24.05 -16.68
CA ARG A 133 14.22 24.02 -17.87
C ARG A 133 14.21 25.34 -18.64
#